data_AF-A0A243S146-F1
#
_entry.id   AF-A0A243S146-F1
#
_cell.length_a   1.000
_cell.length_b   1.000
_cell.length_c   1.000
_cell.angle_alpha   90.00
_cell.angle_beta   90.00
_cell.angle_gamma   90.00
#
_symmetry.space_group_name_H-M   'P 1'
#
loop_
_entity.id
_entity.type
_entity.pdbx_description
1 polymer ?
#
loop_
_entity_poly.entity_id
_entity_poly.type
_entity_poly.pdbx_seq_one_letter_code
_entity_poly.pdbx_strand_id
1 'polypeptide(L)'
;MRRRAATTAVTLTMAGALGFGVMTPVASAANNGPCYDGRCKITVSAPKTIKVDSRKFGFGKLKITSISSRSVKMSAADGRLSGSTSPGGTVQFNNLKIWVKSVSGNKAKLQLFPTRY
;
A
#
# COMPACT_ATOMS: atom_id res chain seq x y z
N MET A 1 56.83 -2.16 -36.69
CA MET A 1 55.96 -2.83 -37.69
C MET A 1 54.93 -3.69 -36.95
N ARG A 2 53.66 -3.29 -36.94
CA ARG A 2 52.51 -4.02 -37.55
C ARG A 2 52.31 -5.48 -37.08
N ARG A 3 51.23 -5.76 -36.33
CA ARG A 3 49.96 -6.34 -36.86
C ARG A 3 48.88 -6.47 -35.76
N ARG A 4 47.64 -6.21 -36.17
CA ARG A 4 46.37 -6.31 -35.45
C ARG A 4 45.77 -7.72 -35.59
N ALA A 5 44.68 -7.93 -34.83
CA ALA A 5 43.50 -8.79 -35.08
C ALA A 5 43.62 -10.28 -34.68
N ALA A 6 42.59 -10.99 -34.23
CA ALA A 6 41.24 -10.69 -33.72
C ALA A 6 40.61 -12.01 -33.21
N THR A 7 39.50 -11.90 -32.48
CA THR A 7 38.39 -12.88 -32.39
C THR A 7 38.62 -14.14 -31.57
N THR A 8 37.82 -14.36 -30.52
CA THR A 8 36.74 -15.37 -30.51
C THR A 8 35.87 -15.16 -29.27
N ALA A 9 34.57 -15.03 -29.50
CA ALA A 9 33.54 -14.93 -28.47
C ALA A 9 33.37 -16.27 -27.74
N VAL A 10 33.25 -16.23 -26.41
CA VAL A 10 32.67 -17.33 -25.64
C VAL A 10 31.45 -16.78 -24.91
N THR A 11 30.29 -17.12 -25.47
CA THR A 11 28.99 -17.04 -24.82
C THR A 11 28.99 -17.94 -23.58
N LEU A 12 28.87 -17.34 -22.40
CA LEU A 12 28.42 -18.04 -21.19
C LEU A 12 27.04 -17.52 -20.82
N THR A 13 26.04 -18.27 -21.29
CA THR A 13 24.68 -18.26 -20.80
C THR A 13 24.65 -18.58 -19.32
N MET A 14 24.50 -17.57 -18.47
CA MET A 14 23.98 -17.76 -17.11
C MET A 14 22.60 -17.15 -17.04
N ALA A 15 21.61 -18.01 -17.30
CA ALA A 15 20.22 -17.81 -16.93
C ALA A 15 20.13 -17.72 -15.40
N GLY A 16 20.23 -16.51 -14.88
CA GLY A 16 19.89 -16.18 -13.49
C GLY A 16 18.55 -15.47 -13.46
N ALA A 17 17.47 -16.23 -13.67
CA ALA A 17 16.11 -15.75 -13.43
C ALA A 17 15.93 -15.53 -11.92
N LEU A 18 16.36 -14.37 -11.42
CA LEU A 18 15.78 -13.82 -10.20
C LEU A 18 14.35 -13.44 -10.57
N GLY A 19 13.43 -14.36 -10.29
CA GLY A 19 12.01 -14.18 -10.39
C GLY A 19 11.57 -13.02 -9.51
N PHE A 20 11.72 -11.81 -10.02
CA PHE A 20 10.90 -10.69 -9.62
C PHE A 20 9.52 -11.03 -10.13
N GLY A 21 8.72 -11.65 -9.25
CA GLY A 21 7.30 -11.79 -9.45
C GLY A 21 6.76 -10.40 -9.75
N VAL A 22 6.53 -10.15 -11.04
CA VAL A 22 5.72 -9.05 -11.53
C VAL A 22 4.33 -9.33 -10.97
N MET A 23 4.10 -8.87 -9.74
CA MET A 23 2.75 -8.57 -9.28
C MET A 23 2.26 -7.53 -10.27
N THR A 24 1.53 -7.99 -11.28
CA THR A 24 0.77 -7.12 -12.15
C THR A 24 -0.05 -6.23 -11.22
N PRO A 25 0.16 -4.90 -11.23
CA PRO A 25 -0.76 -4.03 -10.54
C PRO A 25 -2.12 -4.33 -11.16
N VAL A 26 -3.05 -4.87 -10.37
CA VAL A 26 -4.46 -4.98 -10.76
C VAL A 26 -4.83 -3.66 -11.43
N ALA A 27 -5.37 -3.67 -12.65
CA ALA A 27 -5.51 -2.48 -13.49
C ALA A 27 -6.20 -1.30 -12.76
N SER A 28 -7.06 -1.60 -11.78
CA SER A 28 -7.68 -0.63 -10.87
C SER A 28 -6.70 0.19 -10.02
N ALA A 29 -5.55 -0.40 -9.63
CA ALA A 29 -4.49 0.25 -8.88
C ALA A 29 -3.62 1.18 -9.74
N ALA A 30 -3.50 0.91 -11.04
CA ALA A 30 -2.67 1.71 -11.96
C ALA A 30 -3.25 3.13 -12.15
N ASN A 31 -4.58 3.28 -12.23
CA ASN A 31 -5.22 4.59 -12.42
C ASN A 31 -5.68 5.25 -11.11
N ASN A 32 -6.06 4.48 -10.09
CA ASN A 32 -6.68 5.02 -8.86
C ASN A 32 -5.82 4.89 -7.59
N GLY A 33 -4.67 4.23 -7.70
CA GLY A 33 -3.73 4.02 -6.60
C GLY A 33 -3.89 2.66 -5.90
N PRO A 34 -2.88 2.24 -5.13
CA PRO A 34 -2.72 0.85 -4.65
C PRO A 34 -3.76 0.38 -3.62
N CYS A 35 -4.63 1.26 -3.14
CA CYS A 35 -5.64 0.96 -2.12
C CYS A 35 -7.08 1.16 -2.60
N TYR A 36 -7.29 1.41 -3.89
CA TYR A 36 -8.59 1.83 -4.40
C TYR A 36 -9.70 0.79 -4.12
N ASP A 37 -9.39 -0.49 -4.30
CA ASP A 37 -10.30 -1.62 -4.09
C ASP A 37 -10.52 -1.98 -2.62
N GLY A 38 -9.82 -1.30 -1.71
CA GLY A 38 -9.77 -1.52 -0.27
C GLY A 38 -8.88 -2.69 0.17
N ARG A 39 -8.06 -3.28 -0.70
CA ARG A 39 -7.14 -4.38 -0.37
C ARG A 39 -5.70 -3.92 -0.54
N CYS A 40 -5.12 -3.37 0.51
CA CYS A 40 -3.73 -2.94 0.45
C CYS A 40 -3.00 -3.06 1.78
N LYS A 41 -1.67 -3.12 1.70
CA LYS A 41 -0.75 -2.97 2.82
C LYS A 41 0.08 -1.73 2.56
N ILE A 42 0.06 -0.77 3.47
CA ILE A 42 0.80 0.48 3.33
C ILE A 42 1.51 0.83 4.63
N THR A 43 2.61 1.55 4.51
CA THR A 43 3.24 2.22 5.64
C THR A 43 3.00 3.71 5.50
N VAL A 44 2.56 4.34 6.57
CA VAL A 44 2.34 5.79 6.65
C VAL A 44 3.22 6.35 7.75
N SER A 45 3.98 7.41 7.43
CA SER A 45 4.89 8.10 8.36
C SER A 45 4.43 9.52 8.69
N ALA A 46 3.39 9.99 8.00
CA ALA A 46 2.80 11.31 8.15
C ALA A 46 1.30 11.22 7.79
N PRO A 47 0.48 12.22 8.17
CA PRO A 47 -0.90 12.32 7.74
C PRO A 47 -1.01 12.18 6.21
N LYS A 48 -1.92 11.33 5.74
CA LYS A 48 -2.03 10.98 4.32
C LYS A 48 -3.48 10.71 3.94
N THR A 49 -3.85 11.12 2.74
CA THR A 49 -5.13 10.74 2.12
C THR A 49 -4.92 9.55 1.19
N ILE A 50 -5.76 8.53 1.34
CA ILE A 50 -5.79 7.32 0.54
C ILE A 50 -7.11 7.35 -0.24
N LYS A 51 -7.01 7.22 -1.57
CA LYS A 51 -8.20 7.10 -2.43
C LYS A 51 -8.74 5.67 -2.33
N VAL A 52 -10.05 5.56 -2.18
CA VAL A 52 -10.79 4.28 -2.17
C VAL A 52 -12.04 4.41 -3.05
N ASP A 53 -12.62 3.29 -3.43
CA ASP A 53 -13.85 3.24 -4.23
C ASP A 53 -15.06 3.77 -3.43
N SER A 54 -15.54 4.96 -3.79
CA SER A 54 -16.68 5.60 -3.14
C SER A 54 -17.99 4.83 -3.31
N ARG A 55 -18.18 4.11 -4.41
CA ARG A 55 -19.40 3.34 -4.66
C ARG A 55 -19.46 2.11 -3.75
N LYS A 56 -18.29 1.54 -3.43
CA LYS A 56 -18.17 0.35 -2.59
C LYS A 56 -18.15 0.65 -1.08
N PHE A 57 -17.51 1.74 -0.68
CA PHE A 57 -17.30 2.06 0.74
C PHE A 57 -18.17 3.21 1.25
N GLY A 58 -18.88 3.92 0.37
CA GLY A 58 -19.68 5.10 0.72
C GLY A 58 -18.84 6.36 0.95
N PHE A 59 -17.53 6.32 0.72
CA PHE A 59 -16.62 7.46 0.78
C PHE A 59 -15.45 7.24 -0.19
N GLY A 60 -14.95 8.30 -0.83
CA GLY A 60 -13.84 8.18 -1.79
C GLY A 60 -12.44 8.45 -1.20
N LYS A 61 -12.38 8.96 0.02
CA LYS A 61 -11.15 9.41 0.67
C LYS A 61 -11.09 8.91 2.12
N LEU A 62 -10.07 8.12 2.43
CA LEU A 62 -9.68 7.78 3.79
C LEU A 62 -8.48 8.65 4.18
N LYS A 63 -8.62 9.45 5.23
CA LYS A 63 -7.56 10.30 5.77
C LYS A 63 -6.97 9.65 7.02
N ILE A 64 -5.67 9.40 7.01
CA ILE A 64 -4.90 9.22 8.24
C ILE A 64 -4.58 10.61 8.76
N THR A 65 -5.15 11.00 9.89
CA THR A 65 -5.07 12.37 10.40
C THR A 65 -3.91 12.56 11.37
N SER A 66 -3.58 11.54 12.16
CA SER A 66 -2.48 11.58 13.11
C SER A 66 -1.93 10.18 13.37
N ILE A 67 -0.61 10.10 13.54
CA ILE A 67 0.11 8.87 13.87
C ILE A 67 0.98 9.17 15.07
N SER A 68 0.79 8.40 16.14
CA SER A 68 1.59 8.44 17.36
C SER A 68 1.99 7.03 17.73
N SER A 69 3.03 6.88 18.57
CA SER A 69 3.50 5.57 19.02
C SER A 69 2.41 4.70 19.66
N ARG A 70 1.34 5.31 20.20
CA ARG A 70 0.25 4.63 20.91
C ARG A 70 -1.05 4.51 20.13
N SER A 71 -1.24 5.32 19.09
CA SER A 71 -2.51 5.41 18.38
C SER A 71 -2.38 5.97 16.98
N VAL A 72 -3.24 5.50 16.08
CA VAL A 72 -3.44 6.05 14.74
C VAL A 72 -4.86 6.57 14.64
N LYS A 73 -5.00 7.86 14.30
CA LYS A 73 -6.28 8.53 14.10
C LYS A 73 -6.60 8.57 12.61
N MET A 74 -7.86 8.29 12.29
CA MET A 74 -8.33 8.14 10.92
C MET A 74 -9.69 8.82 10.79
N SER A 75 -9.97 9.31 9.59
CA SER A 75 -11.25 9.89 9.24
C SER A 75 -11.62 9.58 7.79
N ALA A 76 -12.91 9.42 7.53
CA ALA A 76 -13.50 9.22 6.23
C ALA A 76 -14.77 10.06 6.08
N ALA A 77 -15.34 10.11 4.88
CA ALA A 77 -16.55 10.89 4.56
C ALA A 77 -16.46 12.35 5.06
N ASP A 78 -15.31 13.00 4.80
CA ASP A 78 -15.01 14.38 5.18
C ASP A 78 -15.23 14.71 6.66
N GLY A 79 -14.94 13.76 7.55
CA GLY A 79 -15.05 13.95 9.00
C GLY A 79 -16.26 13.27 9.63
N ARG A 80 -17.27 12.89 8.83
CA ARG A 80 -18.49 12.23 9.34
C ARG A 80 -18.21 10.86 9.95
N LEU A 81 -17.18 10.18 9.45
CA LEU A 81 -16.64 8.97 10.04
C LEU A 81 -15.26 9.30 10.62
N SER A 82 -15.06 9.00 11.89
CA SER A 82 -13.76 9.15 12.53
C SER A 82 -13.53 8.01 13.51
N GLY A 83 -12.28 7.68 13.75
CA GLY A 83 -11.91 6.59 14.64
C GLY A 83 -10.42 6.61 14.93
N SER A 84 -10.06 5.94 16.00
CA SER A 84 -8.67 5.74 16.37
C SER A 84 -8.47 4.36 16.95
N THR A 85 -7.30 3.77 16.71
CA THR A 85 -6.93 2.51 17.34
C THR A 85 -5.45 2.49 17.67
N SER A 86 -5.12 1.69 18.68
CA SER A 86 -3.75 1.35 19.07
C SER A 86 -3.15 0.29 18.14
N PRO A 87 -1.81 0.10 18.18
CA PRO A 87 -1.14 -1.01 17.51
C PRO A 87 -1.83 -2.34 17.82
N GLY A 88 -2.02 -3.19 16.81
CA GLY A 88 -2.73 -4.45 16.90
C GLY A 88 -4.26 -4.34 16.71
N GLY A 89 -4.85 -3.17 16.92
CA GLY A 89 -6.30 -2.98 16.85
C GLY A 89 -6.83 -2.62 15.46
N THR A 90 -8.15 -2.69 15.31
CA THR A 90 -8.85 -2.46 14.04
C THR A 90 -9.90 -1.37 14.18
N VAL A 91 -10.09 -0.59 13.12
CA VAL A 91 -11.22 0.34 12.96
C VAL A 91 -12.00 -0.09 11.73
N GLN A 92 -13.32 0.07 11.75
CA GLN A 92 -14.17 -0.18 10.60
C GLN A 92 -14.93 1.09 10.22
N PHE A 93 -14.90 1.43 8.94
CA PHE A 93 -15.71 2.50 8.35
C PHE A 93 -16.56 1.89 7.25
N ASN A 94 -17.87 1.81 7.46
CA ASN A 94 -18.81 1.11 6.58
C ASN A 94 -18.26 -0.29 6.23
N ASN A 95 -17.94 -0.49 4.95
CA ASN A 95 -17.49 -1.77 4.41
C ASN A 95 -15.97 -1.88 4.25
N LEU A 96 -15.22 -1.01 4.93
CA LEU A 96 -13.76 -1.02 4.96
C LEU A 96 -13.27 -1.23 6.39
N LYS A 97 -12.60 -2.36 6.62
CA LYS A 97 -11.86 -2.63 7.86
C LYS A 97 -10.40 -2.24 7.67
N ILE A 98 -9.89 -1.46 8.61
CA ILE A 98 -8.50 -1.01 8.68
C ILE A 98 -7.87 -1.63 9.91
N TRP A 99 -6.79 -2.39 9.70
CA TRP A 99 -5.98 -2.97 10.77
C TRP A 99 -4.67 -2.20 10.91
N VAL A 100 -4.40 -1.69 12.11
CA VAL A 100 -3.09 -1.13 12.47
C VAL A 100 -2.22 -2.27 12.95
N LYS A 101 -1.40 -2.85 12.05
CA LYS A 101 -0.58 -4.02 12.40
C LYS A 101 0.47 -3.68 13.46
N SER A 102 1.08 -2.52 13.33
CA SER A 102 2.14 -2.06 14.23
C SER A 102 2.35 -0.56 14.07
N VAL A 103 2.82 0.10 15.13
CA VAL A 103 3.35 1.46 15.05
C VAL A 103 4.76 1.48 15.65
N SER A 104 5.67 2.18 15.00
CA SER A 104 7.05 2.40 15.46
C SER A 104 7.38 3.88 15.30
N GLY A 105 7.57 4.58 16.41
CA GLY A 105 7.67 6.05 16.41
C GLY A 105 6.42 6.66 15.76
N ASN A 106 6.63 7.42 14.67
CA ASN A 106 5.54 8.06 13.90
C ASN A 106 5.19 7.28 12.62
N LYS A 107 5.58 6.01 12.52
CA LYS A 107 5.33 5.15 11.35
C LYS A 107 4.34 4.05 11.70
N ALA A 108 3.19 4.02 11.03
CA ALA A 108 2.19 2.97 11.17
C ALA A 108 2.15 2.05 9.93
N LYS A 109 2.12 0.74 10.17
CA LYS A 109 1.83 -0.26 9.13
C LYS A 109 0.34 -0.57 9.16
N LEU A 110 -0.34 -0.24 8.07
CA LEU A 110 -1.78 -0.41 7.91
C LEU A 110 -2.08 -1.52 6.92
N GLN A 111 -3.11 -2.29 7.21
CA GLN A 111 -3.67 -3.25 6.26
C GLN A 111 -5.17 -2.99 6.12
N LEU A 112 -5.59 -2.71 4.89
CA LEU A 112 -6.98 -2.44 4.56
C LEU A 112 -7.60 -3.71 3.97
N PHE A 113 -8.85 -3.95 4.34
CA PHE A 113 -9.64 -5.06 3.85
C PHE A 113 -11.09 -4.61 3.63
N PRO A 114 -11.70 -4.95 2.50
CA PRO A 114 -13.14 -4.85 2.35
C PRO A 114 -13.81 -5.85 3.30
N THR A 115 -14.80 -5.39 4.06
CA THR A 115 -15.73 -6.28 4.76
C THR A 115 -16.91 -6.57 3.84
N ARG A 116 -17.44 -7.80 3.91
CA ARG A 116 -18.63 -8.15 3.12
C ARG A 116 -19.86 -7.43 3.67
N TYR A 117 -20.74 -7.05 2.73
CA TYR A 117 -22.15 -6.86 2.99
C TYR A 117 -22.79 -8.23 3.26
#